data_AF-A0A496SV96-F1
#
_entry.id   AF-A0A496SV96-F1
#
_cell.length_a   1.000
_cell.length_b   1.000
_cell.length_c   1.000
_cell.angle_alpha   90.00
_cell.angle_beta   90.00
_cell.angle_gamma   90.00
#
_symmetry.space_group_name_H-M   'P 1'
#
loop_
_entity.id
_entity.type
_entity.pdbx_description
1 polymer ?
#
loop_
_entity_poly.entity_id
_entity_poly.type
_entity_poly.pdbx_seq_one_letter_code
_entity_poly.pdbx_strand_id
1 'polypeptide(L)'
;MWFPECDNTTIKYVKHLFSNTPDFPLREVERVLKRFGFVRTAVRGSHFRYERNVDGEVITVPVVKGRKVKRWYVRNMIDQLQLEEWIEDCEGRQE
;
A
#
# COMPACT_ATOMS: atom_id res chain seq x y z
N MET A 1 12.45 -7.75 7.48
CA MET A 1 11.36 -7.11 6.73
C MET A 1 10.51 -8.21 6.14
N TRP A 2 9.22 -8.27 6.46
CA TRP A 2 8.32 -9.32 5.95
C TRP A 2 7.59 -8.79 4.72
N PHE A 3 7.64 -9.56 3.64
CA PHE A 3 6.93 -9.28 2.39
C PHE A 3 5.93 -10.41 2.10
N PRO A 4 4.76 -10.09 1.52
CA PRO A 4 3.84 -11.12 1.08
C PRO A 4 4.44 -11.96 -0.06
N GLU A 5 3.90 -13.15 -0.28
CA GLU A 5 4.25 -13.99 -1.42
C GLU A 5 3.98 -13.26 -2.74
N CYS A 6 4.82 -13.54 -3.74
CA CYS A 6 4.70 -13.02 -5.09
C CYS A 6 3.54 -13.69 -5.83
N ASP A 7 2.32 -13.23 -5.59
CA ASP A 7 1.14 -13.65 -6.36
C ASP A 7 0.74 -12.61 -7.41
N ASN A 8 0.31 -13.09 -8.58
CA ASN A 8 -0.05 -12.25 -9.73
C ASN A 8 -1.10 -11.17 -9.39
N THR A 9 -1.99 -11.44 -8.43
CA THR A 9 -3.03 -10.49 -8.04
C THR A 9 -2.43 -9.34 -7.22
N THR A 10 -1.56 -9.63 -6.26
CA THR A 10 -0.87 -8.60 -5.47
C THR A 10 0.07 -7.77 -6.34
N ILE A 11 0.82 -8.41 -7.25
CA ILE A 11 1.68 -7.72 -8.23
C ILE A 11 0.86 -6.73 -9.06
N LYS A 12 -0.31 -7.15 -9.57
CA LYS A 12 -1.20 -6.27 -10.34
C LYS A 12 -1.68 -5.06 -9.53
N TYR A 13 -1.99 -5.23 -8.25
CA TYR A 13 -2.42 -4.12 -7.39
C TYR A 13 -1.29 -3.15 -7.08
N VAL A 14 -0.09 -3.66 -6.80
CA VAL A 14 1.08 -2.81 -6.56
C VAL A 14 1.44 -2.02 -7.83
N LYS A 15 1.48 -2.67 -9.00
CA LYS A 15 1.69 -1.98 -10.28
C LYS A 15 0.63 -0.91 -10.55
N HIS A 16 -0.62 -1.14 -10.15
CA HIS A 16 -1.66 -0.13 -10.28
C HIS A 16 -1.32 1.15 -9.49
N LEU A 17 -0.73 1.03 -8.29
CA LEU A 17 -0.32 2.18 -7.48
C LEU A 17 0.81 3.02 -8.10
N PHE A 18 1.61 2.44 -9.01
CA PHE A 18 2.63 3.17 -9.78
C PHE A 18 2.05 4.00 -10.94
N SER A 19 0.74 3.89 -11.22
CA SER A 19 0.10 4.64 -12.30
C SER A 19 0.15 6.16 -12.05
N ASN A 20 0.16 6.95 -13.11
CA ASN A 20 0.20 8.43 -13.06
C ASN A 20 -1.13 9.08 -12.63
N THR A 21 -1.96 8.39 -11.85
CA THR A 21 -3.29 8.85 -11.43
C THR A 21 -3.17 9.93 -10.35
N PRO A 22 -3.90 11.06 -10.45
CA PRO A 22 -3.80 12.16 -9.48
C PRO A 22 -4.30 11.78 -8.08
N ASP A 23 -5.37 10.99 -8.00
CA ASP A 23 -5.96 10.49 -6.76
C ASP A 23 -6.26 9.00 -6.87
N PHE A 24 -5.96 8.24 -5.82
CA PHE A 24 -6.31 6.82 -5.72
C PHE A 24 -7.55 6.63 -4.86
N PRO A 25 -8.48 5.73 -5.21
CA PRO A 25 -9.53 5.31 -4.30
C PRO A 25 -8.90 4.69 -3.04
N LEU A 26 -9.39 5.05 -1.86
CA LEU A 26 -8.93 4.48 -0.58
C LEU A 26 -8.94 2.95 -0.61
N ARG A 27 -9.96 2.36 -1.23
CA ARG A 27 -10.13 0.91 -1.35
C ARG A 27 -8.97 0.22 -2.07
N GLU A 28 -8.37 0.85 -3.09
CA GLU A 28 -7.22 0.27 -3.80
C GLU A 28 -5.96 0.31 -2.92
N VAL A 29 -5.78 1.39 -2.16
CA VAL A 29 -4.70 1.51 -1.17
C VAL A 29 -4.87 0.47 -0.04
N GLU A 30 -6.08 0.36 0.53
CA GLU A 30 -6.39 -0.61 1.59
C GLU A 30 -6.19 -2.05 1.13
N ARG A 31 -6.44 -2.34 -0.14
CA ARG A 31 -6.26 -3.67 -0.73
C ARG A 31 -4.80 -4.08 -0.76
N VAL A 32 -3.90 -3.17 -1.11
CA VAL A 32 -2.44 -3.42 -1.03
C VAL A 32 -2.03 -3.56 0.43
N LEU A 33 -2.37 -2.61 1.29
CA LEU A 33 -2.04 -2.66 2.72
C LEU A 33 -2.47 -3.98 3.38
N LYS A 34 -3.69 -4.46 3.10
CA LYS A 34 -4.18 -5.74 3.62
C LYS A 34 -3.34 -6.94 3.18
N ARG A 35 -2.86 -6.95 1.92
CA ARG A 35 -1.97 -8.01 1.41
C ARG A 35 -0.61 -7.99 2.10
N PHE A 36 -0.13 -6.79 2.44
CA PHE A 36 1.11 -6.59 3.21
C PHE A 36 0.91 -6.76 4.73
N GLY A 37 -0.22 -7.32 5.16
CA GLY A 37 -0.45 -7.67 6.57
C GLY A 37 -0.87 -6.51 7.46
N PHE A 38 -1.21 -5.36 6.87
CA PHE A 38 -1.72 -4.22 7.62
C PHE A 38 -3.22 -4.35 7.91
N VAL A 39 -3.61 -3.97 9.13
CA VAL A 39 -4.98 -3.85 9.57
C VAL A 39 -5.28 -2.42 9.99
N ARG A 40 -6.51 -1.95 9.73
CA ARG A 40 -6.93 -0.61 10.15
C ARG A 40 -7.17 -0.61 11.66
N THR A 41 -6.44 0.24 12.39
CA THR A 41 -6.51 0.31 13.86
C THR A 41 -7.27 1.52 14.37
N ALA A 42 -7.26 2.64 13.63
CA ALA A 42 -7.98 3.85 14.02
C ALA A 42 -8.37 4.73 12.83
N VAL A 43 -9.40 5.56 13.04
CA VAL A 43 -9.77 6.65 12.14
C VAL A 43 -9.92 7.92 12.96
N ARG A 44 -9.19 8.97 12.60
CA ARG A 44 -9.27 10.30 13.23
C ARG A 44 -9.51 11.36 12.14
N GLY A 45 -10.76 11.76 11.97
CA GLY A 45 -11.17 12.66 10.90
C GLY A 45 -10.83 12.06 9.53
N SER A 46 -9.98 12.74 8.76
CA SER A 46 -9.49 12.28 7.45
C SER A 46 -8.30 11.32 7.53
N HIS A 47 -7.73 11.05 8.70
CA HIS A 47 -6.52 10.23 8.83
C HIS A 47 -6.88 8.79 9.22
N PHE A 48 -6.53 7.85 8.35
CA PHE A 48 -6.76 6.42 8.56
C PHE A 48 -5.43 5.79 8.96
N ARG A 49 -5.40 5.15 10.13
CA ARG A 49 -4.21 4.50 10.68
C ARG A 49 -4.27 3.00 10.43
N TYR A 50 -3.18 2.46 9.90
CA TYR A 50 -2.98 1.05 9.64
C TYR A 50 -1.74 0.57 10.39
N GLU A 51 -1.78 -0.65 10.89
CA GLU A 51 -0.69 -1.28 11.65
C GLU A 51 -0.44 -2.68 11.10
N ARG A 52 0.83 -3.03 10.87
CA ARG A 52 1.23 -4.34 10.35
C ARG A 52 1.33 -5.35 11.47
N ASN A 53 0.68 -6.49 11.31
CA ASN A 53 0.57 -7.50 12.38
C ASN A 53 1.92 -8.12 12.79
N VAL A 54 2.90 -8.16 11.87
CA VAL A 54 4.15 -8.91 12.08
C VAL A 54 5.21 -8.14 12.87
N ASP A 55 5.25 -6.82 12.76
CA ASP A 55 6.30 -5.96 13.30
C ASP A 55 5.78 -4.66 13.93
N GLY A 56 4.46 -4.41 13.86
CA GLY A 56 3.83 -3.22 14.40
C GLY A 56 4.08 -1.96 13.58
N GLU A 57 4.57 -2.07 12.33
CA GLU A 57 4.80 -0.91 11.47
C GLU A 57 3.49 -0.14 11.24
N VAL A 58 3.55 1.19 11.33
CA VAL A 58 2.37 2.05 11.28
C VAL A 58 2.39 2.93 10.03
N ILE A 59 1.31 2.86 9.25
CA ILE A 59 1.09 3.76 8.11
C ILE A 59 -0.15 4.60 8.37
N THR A 60 -0.02 5.92 8.19
CA THR A 60 -1.15 6.84 8.25
C THR A 60 -1.46 7.33 6.84
N VAL A 61 -2.69 7.08 6.39
CA VAL A 61 -3.17 7.46 5.07
C VAL A 61 -4.20 8.59 5.21
N PRO A 62 -3.86 9.82 4.77
CA PRO A 62 -4.82 10.91 4.77
C PRO A 62 -5.78 10.80 3.58
N VAL A 63 -7.06 10.90 3.89
CA VAL A 63 -8.17 10.63 2.98
C VAL A 63 -8.95 11.92 2.71
N VAL A 64 -8.99 12.31 1.44
CA VAL A 64 -9.80 13.40 0.93
C VAL A 64 -11.26 12.95 0.82
N LYS A 65 -12.16 13.67 1.50
CA LYS A 65 -13.62 13.41 1.53
C LYS A 65 -13.97 11.96 1.89
N GLY A 66 -13.14 11.29 2.69
CA GLY A 66 -13.34 9.90 3.12
C GLY A 66 -13.29 8.85 1.99
N ARG A 67 -12.84 9.21 0.78
CA ARG A 67 -12.89 8.30 -0.39
C ARG A 67 -11.59 8.17 -1.17
N LYS A 68 -10.74 9.21 -1.15
CA LYS A 68 -9.57 9.29 -2.03
C LYS A 68 -8.30 9.59 -1.27
N VAL A 69 -7.18 9.10 -1.78
CA VAL A 69 -5.84 9.35 -1.27
C VAL A 69 -5.08 10.10 -2.35
N LYS A 70 -4.47 11.24 -1.98
CA LYS A 70 -3.66 12.00 -2.95
C LYS A 70 -2.44 11.19 -3.35
N ARG A 71 -2.03 11.30 -4.60
CA ARG A 71 -0.84 10.60 -5.14
C ARG A 71 0.40 10.71 -4.27
N TRP A 72 0.68 11.88 -3.68
CA TRP A 72 1.89 12.06 -2.89
C TRP A 72 1.94 11.09 -1.69
N TYR A 73 0.80 10.85 -1.03
CA TYR A 73 0.71 9.90 0.08
C TYR A 73 0.87 8.46 -0.40
N VAL A 74 0.37 8.14 -1.60
CA VAL A 74 0.59 6.83 -2.22
C VAL A 74 2.07 6.64 -2.55
N ARG A 75 2.76 7.67 -3.05
CA ARG A 75 4.21 7.61 -3.30
C ARG A 75 5.00 7.41 -2.01
N ASN A 76 4.68 8.19 -0.97
CA ASN A 76 5.30 8.01 0.33
C ASN A 76 5.09 6.59 0.89
N MET A 77 3.91 6.00 0.68
CA MET A 77 3.65 4.61 1.04
C MET A 77 4.46 3.62 0.20
N ILE A 78 4.60 3.84 -1.12
CA ILE A 78 5.45 3.03 -2.00
C ILE A 78 6.89 3.01 -1.48
N ASP A 79 7.42 4.18 -1.14
CA ASP A 79 8.79 4.33 -0.67
C ASP A 79 8.96 3.69 0.73
N GLN A 80 8.02 3.92 1.66
CA GLN A 80 8.05 3.32 3.01
C GLN A 80 7.99 1.79 2.98
N LEU A 81 7.19 1.23 2.07
CA LEU A 81 7.01 -0.21 1.94
C LEU A 81 8.01 -0.87 0.99
N GLN A 82 8.92 -0.10 0.37
CA GLN A 82 9.89 -0.60 -0.62
C GLN A 82 9.20 -1.44 -1.71
N LEU A 83 8.07 -0.94 -2.24
CA LEU A 83 7.25 -1.69 -3.20
C LEU A 83 7.92 -1.85 -4.57
N GLU A 84 8.84 -0.96 -4.92
CA GLU A 84 9.61 -1.06 -6.17
C GLU A 84 10.54 -2.29 -6.07
N GLU A 85 11.32 -2.39 -5.00
CA GLU A 85 12.22 -3.52 -4.73
C GLU A 85 11.47 -4.85 -4.59
N TRP A 86 10.29 -4.83 -3.94
CA TRP A 86 9.45 -6.03 -3.85
C TRP A 86 8.95 -6.51 -5.22
N ILE A 87 8.56 -5.59 -6.11
CA ILE A 87 8.17 -5.92 -7.49
C ILE A 87 9.35 -6.50 -8.26
N GLU A 88 10.52 -5.85 -8.18
CA GLU A 88 11.73 -6.31 -8.86
C GLU A 88 12.12 -7.73 -8.42
N ASP A 89 12.09 -8.03 -7.12
CA ASP A 89 12.32 -9.38 -6.60
C ASP A 89 11.26 -10.38 -7.09
N CYS A 90 9.98 -9.99 -7.12
CA CYS A 90 8.92 -10.87 -7.62
C CYS A 90 8.99 -11.15 -9.12
N GLU A 91 9.49 -10.20 -9.93
CA GLU A 91 9.66 -10.37 -11.37
C GLU A 91 10.98 -11.07 -11.71
N GLY A 92 12.07 -10.78 -11.00
CA GLY A 92 13.38 -11.42 -11.19
C GLY A 92 13.44 -12.88 -10.73
N ARG A 93 12.49 -13.32 -9.88
CA ARG A 93 12.30 -14.75 -9.56
C ARG A 93 11.66 -15.57 -10.70
N GLN A 94 11.35 -14.95 -11.84
CA GLN A 94 10.81 -15.64 -13.03
C GLN A 94 11.87 -15.99 -14.09
N GLU A 95 13.16 -15.82 -13.79
CA GLU A 95 14.29 -16.25 -14.64
C GLU A 95 14.93 -17.57 -14.17
#